data_AF-A0A9P4PQF9-F1
#
_entry.id   AF-A0A9P4PQF9-F1
#
_cell.length_a   1.000
_cell.length_b   1.000
_cell.length_c   1.000
_cell.angle_alpha   90.00
_cell.angle_beta   90.00
_cell.angle_gamma   90.00
#
_symmetry.space_group_name_H-M   'P 1'
#
loop_
_entity.id
_entity.type
_entity.pdbx_description
1 polymer ?
#
loop_
_entity_poly.entity_id
_entity_poly.type
_entity_poly.pdbx_seq_one_letter_code
_entity_poly.pdbx_strand_id
1 'polypeptide(L)'
;MLEPKLFTLYPMNSKLCETIHASSKLSPHHIKSPDKCDLYFDNEEILGNWFSKTGRRKEIFLATKFGGKNGPGDLGDIQTIGSPKYVHEAIEKSLKTLGTYYIDLYYVQRIDPTTPIEKTVKALAELKKTGKIRHVGLSECSSRTLERASKVAKIDTVQMEFSPFAMEIEDTGFKDVARKLGVTIVPYSPLGHGFLFGAIKSRADFGPNNPRPHMLPSFSEEKFLANLKLFQVFVDIAKEKGVTTGQLGSLLKEMVNFIPIPGTKHVKYLFENAGAVKVSFTAQDEKRVRSGLDAIGGAKGARSPEAVLAACFGDSPELDSV
;
A
#
# COMPACT_ATOMS: atom_id res chain seq x y z
N MET A 1 1.64 -9.67 -21.48
CA MET A 1 2.55 -8.75 -20.75
C MET A 1 1.86 -7.40 -20.67
N LEU A 2 1.52 -6.92 -19.48
CA LEU A 2 0.91 -5.60 -19.29
C LEU A 2 2.02 -4.55 -19.41
N GLU A 3 1.90 -3.63 -20.37
CA GLU A 3 2.77 -2.47 -20.47
C GLU A 3 2.62 -1.56 -19.23
N PRO A 4 3.72 -0.94 -18.73
CA PRO A 4 3.69 -0.16 -17.51
C PRO A 4 3.04 1.20 -17.76
N LYS A 5 1.72 1.27 -17.64
CA LYS A 5 0.95 2.53 -17.51
C LYS A 5 0.26 2.62 -16.15
N LEU A 6 0.94 2.24 -15.06
CA LEU A 6 0.48 2.57 -13.72
C LEU A 6 1.20 3.83 -13.24
N PHE A 7 0.49 4.96 -13.29
CA PHE A 7 0.86 6.19 -12.59
C PHE A 7 0.18 6.20 -11.22
N THR A 8 0.49 7.13 -10.32
CA THR A 8 -0.11 7.27 -8.98
C THR A 8 -0.39 8.75 -8.72
N LEU A 9 -1.60 9.11 -8.29
CA LEU A 9 -1.99 10.44 -7.84
C LEU A 9 -2.87 10.37 -6.59
N TYR A 10 -3.07 11.53 -6.02
CA TYR A 10 -3.98 11.84 -4.93
C TYR A 10 -4.89 12.99 -5.39
N PRO A 11 -6.09 13.15 -4.81
CA PRO A 11 -7.00 14.21 -5.23
C PRO A 11 -6.41 15.58 -4.88
N MET A 12 -6.20 16.44 -5.89
CA MET A 12 -6.04 17.88 -5.69
C MET A 12 -6.67 18.70 -6.83
N ASN A 13 -7.07 19.92 -6.47
CA ASN A 13 -7.89 20.86 -7.24
C ASN A 13 -7.57 20.98 -8.74
N SER A 14 -8.65 20.89 -9.52
CA SER A 14 -8.95 21.40 -10.88
C SER A 14 -7.95 21.38 -12.03
N LYS A 15 -6.66 21.02 -11.90
CA LYS A 15 -5.75 20.90 -13.06
C LYS A 15 -4.78 19.71 -12.93
N LEU A 16 -4.89 18.80 -13.91
CA LEU A 16 -4.02 17.64 -14.26
C LEU A 16 -4.27 16.27 -13.56
N CYS A 17 -4.43 15.22 -14.39
CA CYS A 17 -4.60 13.78 -14.09
C CYS A 17 -3.29 13.01 -14.46
N GLU A 18 -2.95 11.77 -14.07
CA GLU A 18 -3.70 10.49 -14.10
C GLU A 18 -3.28 9.42 -13.03
N THR A 19 -4.28 8.63 -12.58
CA THR A 19 -4.32 7.49 -11.59
C THR A 19 -4.42 7.87 -10.12
N ILE A 20 -5.25 7.24 -9.26
CA ILE A 20 -5.40 7.67 -7.83
C ILE A 20 -5.29 6.52 -6.82
N HIS A 21 -4.48 6.69 -5.75
CA HIS A 21 -4.53 5.88 -4.53
C HIS A 21 -4.98 6.73 -3.33
N ALA A 22 -5.89 6.20 -2.52
CA ALA A 22 -6.44 6.89 -1.36
C ALA A 22 -5.63 6.59 -0.08
N SER A 23 -5.05 7.62 0.56
CA SER A 23 -4.68 7.61 1.99
C SER A 23 -4.65 9.04 2.61
N SER A 24 -5.28 9.23 3.78
CA SER A 24 -5.64 10.58 4.27
C SER A 24 -4.61 11.24 5.20
N LYS A 25 -4.78 12.56 5.37
CA LYS A 25 -5.08 13.19 6.68
C LYS A 25 -5.60 14.62 6.43
N LEU A 26 -6.81 14.91 6.86
CA LEU A 26 -7.24 16.26 7.28
C LEU A 26 -7.55 16.25 8.78
N SER A 27 -7.48 17.44 9.37
CA SER A 27 -7.52 17.75 10.81
C SER A 27 -8.81 17.26 11.52
N PRO A 28 -8.81 17.02 12.85
CA PRO A 28 -9.90 16.37 13.59
C PRO A 28 -11.21 17.18 13.74
N HIS A 29 -11.45 18.25 12.99
CA HIS A 29 -12.45 19.25 13.39
C HIS A 29 -13.70 19.36 12.55
N HIS A 30 -13.89 18.57 11.49
CA HIS A 30 -15.17 18.54 10.78
C HIS A 30 -15.42 17.17 10.17
N ILE A 31 -16.36 16.39 10.73
CA ILE A 31 -17.28 15.44 10.04
C ILE A 31 -18.22 14.85 11.12
N LYS A 32 -19.53 15.14 11.02
CA LYS A 32 -20.63 14.58 11.83
C LYS A 32 -21.41 13.54 11.01
N SER A 33 -20.87 12.33 10.83
CA SER A 33 -21.63 11.21 10.25
C SER A 33 -21.27 9.88 10.94
N PRO A 34 -22.24 9.06 11.41
CA PRO A 34 -21.96 7.87 12.22
C PRO A 34 -21.39 6.66 11.47
N ASP A 35 -21.45 6.57 10.14
CA ASP A 35 -21.18 5.29 9.43
C ASP A 35 -19.98 5.35 8.47
N LYS A 36 -18.79 5.15 9.04
CA LYS A 36 -17.49 5.14 8.35
C LYS A 36 -17.03 3.70 8.12
N CYS A 37 -17.19 3.19 6.90
CA CYS A 37 -16.64 1.88 6.50
C CYS A 37 -15.76 2.10 5.28
N ASP A 38 -14.60 1.45 5.31
CA ASP A 38 -13.34 1.67 4.57
C ASP A 38 -12.42 2.66 5.28
N LEU A 39 -11.29 2.14 5.79
CA LEU A 39 -10.44 2.69 6.88
C LEU A 39 -9.80 4.06 6.61
N TYR A 40 -10.14 4.67 5.49
CA TYR A 40 -9.68 5.97 5.06
C TYR A 40 -10.77 7.06 5.09
N PHE A 41 -11.89 6.81 5.76
CA PHE A 41 -12.94 7.79 6.02
C PHE A 41 -13.60 8.33 4.73
N ASP A 42 -13.43 9.63 4.43
CA ASP A 42 -14.10 10.38 3.37
C ASP A 42 -13.42 10.27 1.99
N ASN A 43 -12.37 9.46 1.86
CA ASN A 43 -11.56 9.42 0.64
C ASN A 43 -12.36 9.00 -0.62
N GLU A 44 -13.22 7.97 -0.54
CA GLU A 44 -14.05 7.59 -1.69
C GLU A 44 -15.08 8.67 -2.04
N GLU A 45 -15.60 9.39 -1.04
CA GLU A 45 -16.54 10.50 -1.23
C GLU A 45 -15.86 11.69 -1.93
N ILE A 46 -14.63 12.04 -1.54
CA ILE A 46 -13.83 13.08 -2.20
C ILE A 46 -13.62 12.72 -3.69
N LEU A 47 -13.31 11.46 -3.98
CA LEU A 47 -13.12 11.00 -5.35
C LEU A 47 -14.42 10.94 -6.14
N GLY A 48 -15.50 10.46 -5.55
CA GLY A 48 -16.83 10.46 -6.17
C GLY A 48 -17.29 11.88 -6.52
N ASN A 49 -17.09 12.83 -5.61
CA ASN A 49 -17.35 14.25 -5.86
C ASN A 49 -16.50 14.81 -7.01
N TRP A 50 -15.22 14.43 -7.09
CA TRP A 50 -14.35 14.84 -8.18
C TRP A 50 -14.77 14.21 -9.51
N PHE A 51 -15.15 12.93 -9.55
CA PHE A 51 -15.67 12.27 -10.73
C PHE A 51 -16.97 12.92 -11.22
N SER A 52 -17.90 13.20 -10.31
CA SER A 52 -19.16 13.87 -10.63
C SER A 52 -18.94 15.26 -11.24
N LYS A 53 -18.01 16.05 -10.67
CA LYS A 53 -17.70 17.40 -11.15
C LYS A 53 -16.95 17.43 -12.49
N THR A 54 -16.17 16.41 -12.81
CA THR A 54 -15.25 16.44 -13.96
C THR A 54 -15.65 15.50 -15.10
N GLY A 55 -16.40 14.43 -14.82
CA GLY A 55 -16.70 13.37 -15.80
C GLY A 55 -15.50 12.48 -16.15
N ARG A 56 -14.35 12.64 -15.48
CA ARG A 56 -13.06 12.03 -15.88
C ARG A 56 -12.79 10.65 -15.26
N ARG A 57 -13.82 9.97 -14.73
CA ARG A 57 -13.68 8.64 -14.11
C ARG A 57 -12.96 7.63 -15.03
N LYS A 58 -13.24 7.67 -16.34
CA LYS A 58 -12.65 6.76 -17.34
C LYS A 58 -11.15 6.95 -17.58
N GLU A 59 -10.57 8.07 -17.14
CA GLU A 59 -9.15 8.40 -17.30
C GLU A 59 -8.31 7.95 -16.10
N ILE A 60 -8.96 7.45 -15.04
CA ILE A 60 -8.31 7.06 -13.79
C ILE A 60 -8.38 5.56 -13.66
N PHE A 61 -7.23 4.91 -13.45
CA PHE A 61 -7.20 3.56 -12.90
C PHE A 61 -7.50 3.64 -11.40
N LEU A 62 -8.70 3.19 -10.99
CA LEU A 62 -9.15 3.31 -9.61
C LEU A 62 -8.89 2.01 -8.85
N ALA A 63 -8.07 2.12 -7.80
CA ALA A 63 -7.85 1.04 -6.85
C ALA A 63 -8.46 1.41 -5.48
N THR A 64 -9.34 0.56 -4.97
CA THR A 64 -9.88 0.68 -3.61
C THR A 64 -9.91 -0.69 -2.91
N LYS A 65 -10.27 -0.72 -1.63
CA LYS A 65 -10.16 -1.90 -0.79
C LYS A 65 -11.38 -2.04 0.11
N PHE A 66 -11.65 -3.26 0.54
CA PHE A 66 -12.63 -3.58 1.57
C PHE A 66 -12.03 -4.49 2.63
N GLY A 67 -12.83 -4.77 3.65
CA GLY A 67 -12.53 -5.79 4.65
C GLY A 67 -12.42 -5.24 6.06
N GLY A 68 -12.30 -3.93 6.25
CA GLY A 68 -12.40 -3.29 7.56
C GLY A 68 -13.84 -2.87 7.86
N LYS A 69 -14.39 -3.32 8.98
CA LYS A 69 -15.67 -2.83 9.54
C LYS A 69 -15.43 -2.34 10.97
N ASN A 70 -16.05 -1.24 11.37
CA ASN A 70 -16.06 -0.86 12.78
C ASN A 70 -16.70 -2.00 13.59
N GLY A 71 -15.98 -2.50 14.57
CA GLY A 71 -16.47 -3.43 15.56
C GLY A 71 -17.51 -2.78 16.47
N PRO A 72 -18.17 -3.58 17.32
CA PRO A 72 -19.19 -3.10 18.25
C PRO A 72 -18.63 -2.25 19.41
N GLY A 73 -17.30 -2.15 19.58
CA GLY A 73 -16.63 -1.36 20.61
C GLY A 73 -16.41 0.12 20.24
N ASP A 74 -15.69 0.83 21.12
CA ASP A 74 -15.28 2.22 20.90
C ASP A 74 -14.37 2.38 19.67
N LEU A 75 -14.20 3.63 19.21
CA LEU A 75 -13.31 4.06 18.14
C LEU A 75 -11.95 3.33 18.19
N GLY A 76 -11.74 2.36 17.30
CA GLY A 76 -10.47 1.64 17.18
C GLY A 76 -10.59 0.12 17.03
N ASP A 77 -11.73 -0.47 17.36
CA ASP A 77 -11.99 -1.88 17.10
C ASP A 77 -12.34 -2.07 15.62
N ILE A 78 -11.39 -2.54 14.81
CA ILE A 78 -11.60 -2.79 13.37
C ILE A 78 -11.69 -4.29 13.18
N GLN A 79 -12.88 -4.78 12.85
CA GLN A 79 -13.08 -6.16 12.45
C GLN A 79 -12.64 -6.37 11.01
N THR A 80 -11.90 -7.46 10.78
CA THR A 80 -11.55 -7.91 9.43
C THR A 80 -12.58 -8.92 8.95
N ILE A 81 -13.32 -8.58 7.88
CA ILE A 81 -14.43 -9.39 7.36
C ILE A 81 -14.20 -9.70 5.88
N GLY A 82 -14.13 -10.98 5.55
CA GLY A 82 -13.91 -11.51 4.22
C GLY A 82 -15.09 -12.36 3.70
N SER A 83 -16.18 -12.48 4.45
CA SER A 83 -17.33 -13.29 4.04
C SER A 83 -17.88 -12.88 2.66
N PRO A 84 -18.33 -13.82 1.81
CA PRO A 84 -18.90 -13.51 0.49
C PRO A 84 -20.02 -12.45 0.54
N LYS A 85 -20.88 -12.52 1.57
CA LYS A 85 -21.94 -11.53 1.79
C LYS A 85 -21.35 -10.12 1.92
N TYR A 86 -20.32 -9.96 2.74
CA TYR A 86 -19.68 -8.67 2.95
C TYR A 86 -18.93 -8.16 1.72
N VAL A 87 -18.33 -9.06 0.92
CA VAL A 87 -17.72 -8.68 -0.38
C VAL A 87 -18.74 -7.98 -1.28
N HIS A 88 -19.95 -8.54 -1.39
CA HIS A 88 -21.05 -7.95 -2.18
C HIS A 88 -21.61 -6.66 -1.56
N GLU A 89 -21.74 -6.59 -0.23
CA GLU A 89 -22.18 -5.35 0.45
C GLU A 89 -21.16 -4.20 0.28
N ALA A 90 -19.87 -4.51 0.43
CA ALA A 90 -18.80 -3.52 0.36
C ALA A 90 -18.66 -2.93 -1.05
N ILE A 91 -18.73 -3.75 -2.10
CA ILE A 91 -18.63 -3.23 -3.47
C ILE A 91 -19.80 -2.31 -3.84
N GLU A 92 -21.04 -2.65 -3.44
CA GLU A 92 -22.20 -1.78 -3.67
C GLU A 92 -22.03 -0.44 -2.96
N LYS A 93 -21.52 -0.47 -1.72
CA LYS A 93 -21.22 0.75 -0.97
C LYS A 93 -20.17 1.60 -1.69
N SER A 94 -19.05 1.02 -2.09
CA SER A 94 -17.98 1.76 -2.76
C SER A 94 -18.46 2.35 -4.09
N LEU A 95 -19.13 1.55 -4.93
CA LEU A 95 -19.67 2.01 -6.23
C LEU A 95 -20.66 3.17 -6.06
N LYS A 96 -21.56 3.09 -5.07
CA LYS A 96 -22.49 4.17 -4.73
C LYS A 96 -21.76 5.44 -4.29
N THR A 97 -20.78 5.30 -3.39
CA THR A 97 -20.01 6.41 -2.81
C THR A 97 -19.16 7.12 -3.86
N LEU A 98 -18.53 6.34 -4.74
CA LEU A 98 -17.72 6.81 -5.85
C LEU A 98 -18.56 7.34 -7.03
N GLY A 99 -19.88 7.10 -7.06
CA GLY A 99 -20.74 7.47 -8.18
C GLY A 99 -20.32 6.81 -9.49
N THR A 100 -19.92 5.54 -9.46
CA THR A 100 -19.44 4.80 -10.64
C THR A 100 -19.98 3.37 -10.68
N TYR A 101 -19.90 2.71 -11.84
CA TYR A 101 -20.39 1.34 -12.04
C TYR A 101 -19.28 0.29 -12.02
N TYR A 102 -18.01 0.70 -11.96
CA TYR A 102 -16.88 -0.23 -11.93
C TYR A 102 -15.69 0.33 -11.14
N ILE A 103 -14.91 -0.58 -10.57
CA ILE A 103 -13.60 -0.34 -9.96
C ILE A 103 -12.54 -1.09 -10.78
N ASP A 104 -11.41 -0.46 -11.07
CA ASP A 104 -10.38 -1.11 -11.88
C ASP A 104 -9.67 -2.20 -11.08
N LEU A 105 -9.34 -1.96 -9.82
CA LEU A 105 -8.68 -2.93 -8.95
C LEU A 105 -9.27 -2.90 -7.54
N TYR A 106 -9.79 -4.05 -7.10
CA TYR A 106 -10.42 -4.17 -5.80
C TYR A 106 -9.63 -5.11 -4.88
N TYR A 107 -9.23 -4.60 -3.73
CA TYR A 107 -8.39 -5.32 -2.79
C TYR A 107 -9.17 -5.87 -1.60
N VAL A 108 -8.83 -7.09 -1.19
CA VAL A 108 -8.98 -7.51 0.21
C VAL A 108 -7.92 -6.80 1.03
N GLN A 109 -8.29 -5.91 1.95
CA GLN A 109 -7.34 -5.05 2.68
C GLN A 109 -6.50 -5.81 3.73
N ARG A 110 -7.15 -6.77 4.40
CA ARG A 110 -6.60 -7.66 5.42
C ARG A 110 -7.30 -9.01 5.31
N ILE A 111 -6.58 -10.09 5.60
CA ILE A 111 -7.14 -11.44 5.51
C ILE A 111 -8.01 -11.74 6.72
N ASP A 112 -9.26 -12.12 6.48
CA ASP A 112 -10.20 -12.54 7.51
C ASP A 112 -9.77 -13.90 8.09
N PRO A 113 -9.47 -13.99 9.40
CA PRO A 113 -9.01 -15.22 10.02
C PRO A 113 -10.13 -16.25 10.25
N THR A 114 -11.38 -15.94 9.90
CA THR A 114 -12.55 -16.80 10.10
C THR A 114 -13.18 -17.31 8.80
N THR A 115 -12.90 -16.65 7.66
CA THR A 115 -13.43 -17.03 6.34
C THR A 115 -12.31 -17.64 5.49
N PRO A 116 -12.43 -18.90 5.02
CA PRO A 116 -11.49 -19.46 4.05
C PRO A 116 -11.33 -18.56 2.82
N ILE A 117 -10.09 -18.25 2.43
CA ILE A 117 -9.79 -17.30 1.35
C ILE A 117 -10.48 -17.67 0.03
N GLU A 118 -10.70 -18.96 -0.24
CA GLU A 118 -11.37 -19.44 -1.44
C GLU A 118 -12.80 -18.90 -1.56
N LYS A 119 -13.52 -18.78 -0.43
CA LYS A 119 -14.89 -18.22 -0.41
C LYS A 119 -14.86 -16.73 -0.79
N THR A 120 -13.93 -15.98 -0.22
CA THR A 120 -13.72 -14.55 -0.51
C THR A 120 -13.36 -14.33 -1.98
N VAL A 121 -12.39 -15.10 -2.50
CA VAL A 121 -11.90 -14.96 -3.88
C VAL A 121 -12.94 -15.40 -4.90
N LYS A 122 -13.76 -16.41 -4.58
CA LYS A 122 -14.90 -16.79 -5.42
C LYS A 122 -15.90 -15.63 -5.57
N ALA A 123 -16.23 -14.93 -4.49
CA ALA A 123 -17.09 -13.75 -4.55
C ALA A 123 -16.46 -12.63 -5.40
N LEU A 124 -15.15 -12.38 -5.26
CA LEU A 124 -14.43 -11.43 -6.11
C LEU A 124 -14.45 -11.83 -7.60
N ALA A 125 -14.33 -13.12 -7.91
CA ALA A 125 -14.44 -13.62 -9.28
C ALA A 125 -15.85 -13.38 -9.87
N GLU A 126 -16.91 -13.52 -9.06
CA GLU A 126 -18.28 -13.17 -9.46
C GLU A 126 -18.43 -11.67 -9.76
N LEU A 127 -17.85 -10.80 -8.91
CA LEU A 127 -17.82 -9.35 -9.15
C LEU A 127 -17.07 -9.01 -10.45
N LYS A 128 -15.98 -9.73 -10.74
CA LYS A 128 -15.23 -9.58 -11.99
C LYS A 128 -16.05 -10.01 -13.20
N LYS A 129 -16.77 -11.14 -13.10
CA LYS A 129 -17.66 -11.63 -14.16
C LYS A 129 -18.82 -10.66 -14.45
N THR A 130 -19.34 -9.97 -13.45
CA THR A 130 -20.40 -8.96 -13.60
C THR A 130 -19.89 -7.59 -14.04
N GLY A 131 -18.57 -7.40 -14.17
CA GLY A 131 -17.95 -6.15 -14.61
C GLY A 131 -17.86 -5.06 -13.53
N LYS A 132 -18.29 -5.34 -12.29
CA LYS A 132 -18.18 -4.41 -11.16
C LYS A 132 -16.72 -4.16 -10.77
N ILE A 133 -15.85 -5.14 -10.98
CA ILE A 133 -14.41 -4.99 -10.84
C ILE A 133 -13.67 -5.52 -12.07
N ARG A 134 -12.47 -4.99 -12.37
CA ARG A 134 -11.64 -5.51 -13.49
C ARG A 134 -10.49 -6.39 -13.01
N HIS A 135 -9.90 -6.05 -11.87
CA HIS A 135 -8.75 -6.74 -11.29
C HIS A 135 -8.97 -7.06 -9.81
N VAL A 136 -8.36 -8.16 -9.38
CA VAL A 136 -8.42 -8.64 -7.99
C VAL A 136 -7.07 -8.44 -7.34
N GLY A 137 -7.07 -7.81 -6.16
CA GLY A 137 -5.88 -7.63 -5.35
C GLY A 137 -6.03 -8.22 -3.95
N LEU A 138 -4.92 -8.64 -3.35
CA LEU A 138 -4.83 -8.95 -1.92
C LEU A 138 -3.90 -7.94 -1.24
N SER A 139 -3.97 -7.82 0.08
CA SER A 139 -3.08 -6.95 0.86
C SER A 139 -2.71 -7.66 2.15
N GLU A 140 -1.41 -7.67 2.47
CA GLU A 140 -0.85 -8.24 3.70
C GLU A 140 -1.32 -9.68 3.94
N CYS A 141 -1.28 -10.53 2.91
CA CYS A 141 -1.55 -11.96 3.02
C CYS A 141 -0.26 -12.77 3.15
N SER A 142 -0.35 -13.97 3.73
CA SER A 142 0.77 -14.92 3.72
C SER A 142 0.98 -15.53 2.34
N SER A 143 2.17 -16.09 2.11
CA SER A 143 2.48 -16.84 0.90
C SER A 143 1.51 -18.01 0.68
N ARG A 144 1.15 -18.71 1.75
CA ARG A 144 0.19 -19.82 1.73
C ARG A 144 -1.20 -19.35 1.29
N THR A 145 -1.68 -18.25 1.84
CA THR A 145 -2.97 -17.67 1.46
C THR A 145 -2.95 -17.19 0.00
N LEU A 146 -1.85 -16.61 -0.48
CA LEU A 146 -1.70 -16.20 -1.89
C LEU A 146 -1.78 -17.40 -2.85
N GLU A 147 -1.11 -18.51 -2.54
CA GLU A 147 -1.18 -19.74 -3.34
C GLU A 147 -2.59 -20.29 -3.41
N ARG A 148 -3.29 -20.36 -2.26
CA ARG A 148 -4.67 -20.84 -2.17
C ARG A 148 -5.64 -19.95 -2.96
N ALA A 149 -5.55 -18.63 -2.79
CA ALA A 149 -6.33 -17.67 -3.54
C ALA A 149 -6.15 -17.82 -5.06
N SER A 150 -4.89 -18.00 -5.51
CA SER A 150 -4.54 -18.10 -6.92
C SER A 150 -5.04 -19.39 -7.60
N LYS A 151 -5.39 -20.42 -6.82
CA LYS A 151 -6.05 -21.64 -7.33
C LYS A 151 -7.53 -21.42 -7.67
N VAL A 152 -8.17 -20.39 -7.08
CA VAL A 152 -9.60 -20.10 -7.30
C VAL A 152 -9.80 -19.12 -8.43
N ALA A 153 -9.03 -18.03 -8.47
CA ALA A 153 -9.08 -17.03 -9.53
C ALA A 153 -7.73 -16.33 -9.68
N LYS A 154 -7.52 -15.70 -10.84
CA LYS A 154 -6.32 -14.89 -11.06
C LYS A 154 -6.27 -13.72 -10.08
N ILE A 155 -5.25 -13.73 -9.22
CA ILE A 155 -4.86 -12.58 -8.40
C ILE A 155 -3.93 -11.70 -9.25
N ASP A 156 -4.33 -10.46 -9.49
CA ASP A 156 -3.58 -9.55 -10.36
C ASP A 156 -2.45 -8.86 -9.57
N THR A 157 -2.72 -8.47 -8.32
CA THR A 157 -1.74 -7.77 -7.48
C THR A 157 -1.78 -8.21 -6.01
N VAL A 158 -0.68 -7.96 -5.30
CA VAL A 158 -0.65 -7.98 -3.84
C VAL A 158 0.04 -6.74 -3.28
N GLN A 159 -0.61 -6.06 -2.35
CA GLN A 159 -0.06 -4.90 -1.67
C GLN A 159 0.64 -5.33 -0.37
N MET A 160 1.94 -5.07 -0.29
CA MET A 160 2.79 -5.40 0.86
C MET A 160 3.64 -4.18 1.24
N GLU A 161 4.03 -4.06 2.49
CA GLU A 161 5.06 -3.10 2.85
C GLU A 161 6.41 -3.55 2.30
N PHE A 162 7.12 -2.65 1.64
CA PHE A 162 8.49 -2.93 1.22
C PHE A 162 9.28 -1.63 1.08
N SER A 163 10.43 -1.58 1.76
CA SER A 163 11.43 -0.51 1.65
C SER A 163 12.75 -1.04 2.24
N PRO A 164 13.88 -0.34 2.15
CA PRO A 164 15.13 -0.76 2.79
C PRO A 164 15.03 -0.90 4.32
N PHE A 165 13.94 -0.40 4.91
CA PHE A 165 13.64 -0.45 6.34
C PHE A 165 12.57 -1.49 6.69
N ALA A 166 12.03 -2.22 5.71
CA ALA A 166 11.00 -3.24 5.83
C ALA A 166 11.18 -4.27 4.70
N MET A 167 11.93 -5.33 4.99
CA MET A 167 12.41 -6.32 4.01
C MET A 167 11.76 -7.69 4.18
N GLU A 168 10.79 -7.82 5.08
CA GLU A 168 10.23 -9.11 5.54
C GLU A 168 9.64 -9.97 4.41
N ILE A 169 9.21 -9.37 3.29
CA ILE A 169 8.73 -10.13 2.12
C ILE A 169 9.86 -10.92 1.40
N GLU A 170 11.12 -10.59 1.65
CA GLU A 170 12.29 -11.38 1.23
C GLU A 170 12.51 -12.57 2.16
N ASP A 171 12.52 -12.31 3.47
CA ASP A 171 12.81 -13.35 4.48
C ASP A 171 11.73 -14.43 4.55
N THR A 172 10.48 -14.07 4.26
CA THR A 172 9.33 -14.99 4.30
C THR A 172 9.16 -15.85 3.03
N GLY A 173 10.01 -15.65 2.01
CA GLY A 173 9.85 -16.28 0.69
C GLY A 173 8.62 -15.79 -0.10
N PHE A 174 7.94 -14.75 0.37
CA PHE A 174 6.73 -14.21 -0.26
C PHE A 174 6.99 -13.72 -1.68
N LYS A 175 8.12 -13.03 -1.91
CA LYS A 175 8.52 -12.56 -3.25
C LYS A 175 8.63 -13.70 -4.26
N ASP A 176 9.17 -14.84 -3.86
CA ASP A 176 9.36 -15.97 -4.77
C ASP A 176 8.03 -16.64 -5.13
N VAL A 177 7.11 -16.73 -4.17
CA VAL A 177 5.74 -17.21 -4.42
C VAL A 177 4.98 -16.27 -5.35
N ALA A 178 5.00 -14.96 -5.09
CA ALA A 178 4.39 -13.96 -5.95
C ALA A 178 4.96 -14.03 -7.39
N ARG A 179 6.27 -14.22 -7.53
CA ARG A 179 6.93 -14.42 -8.83
C ARG A 179 6.47 -15.67 -9.54
N LYS A 180 6.46 -16.82 -8.85
CA LYS A 180 6.01 -18.10 -9.40
C LYS A 180 4.56 -18.03 -9.90
N LEU A 181 3.70 -17.29 -9.20
CA LEU A 181 2.29 -17.12 -9.53
C LEU A 181 2.03 -15.99 -10.56
N GLY A 182 3.05 -15.21 -10.93
CA GLY A 182 2.90 -14.07 -11.85
C GLY A 182 2.10 -12.90 -11.25
N VAL A 183 2.12 -12.74 -9.92
CA VAL A 183 1.41 -11.69 -9.19
C VAL A 183 2.30 -10.45 -9.04
N THR A 184 1.73 -9.28 -9.35
CA THR A 184 2.44 -8.00 -9.22
C THR A 184 2.45 -7.55 -7.76
N ILE A 185 3.62 -7.24 -7.19
CA ILE A 185 3.71 -6.66 -5.84
C ILE A 185 3.55 -5.13 -5.94
N VAL A 186 2.74 -4.55 -5.06
CA VAL A 186 2.48 -3.11 -4.95
C VAL A 186 3.02 -2.62 -3.60
N PRO A 187 4.28 -2.16 -3.53
CA PRO A 187 4.87 -1.68 -2.29
C PRO A 187 4.14 -0.47 -1.71
N TYR A 188 3.64 -0.58 -0.49
CA TYR A 188 3.26 0.58 0.31
C TYR A 188 4.41 1.00 1.24
N SER A 189 4.35 2.26 1.69
CA SER A 189 5.43 2.92 2.45
C SER A 189 6.83 2.77 1.83
N PRO A 190 7.00 2.90 0.50
CA PRO A 190 8.30 2.69 -0.16
C PRO A 190 9.39 3.67 0.32
N LEU A 191 9.00 4.80 0.92
CA LEU A 191 9.90 5.81 1.46
C LEU A 191 10.29 5.59 2.94
N GLY A 192 9.99 4.42 3.51
CA GLY A 192 10.31 4.08 4.89
C GLY A 192 9.68 5.04 5.90
N HIS A 193 8.37 5.29 5.77
CA HIS A 193 7.60 6.21 6.63
C HIS A 193 8.19 7.64 6.70
N GLY A 194 8.91 8.06 5.65
CA GLY A 194 9.51 9.38 5.51
C GLY A 194 11.02 9.44 5.75
N PHE A 195 11.68 8.32 6.08
CA PHE A 195 13.16 8.28 6.15
C PHE A 195 13.78 8.75 4.83
N LEU A 196 13.32 8.24 3.68
CA LEU A 196 13.88 8.58 2.37
C LEU A 196 13.44 9.95 1.85
N PHE A 197 12.60 10.68 2.59
CA PHE A 197 12.20 12.03 2.22
C PHE A 197 13.23 13.10 2.66
N GLY A 198 14.20 12.74 3.52
CA GLY A 198 15.35 13.59 3.89
C GLY A 198 15.05 14.77 4.82
N ALA A 199 13.79 14.98 5.20
CA ALA A 199 13.39 15.98 6.19
C ALA A 199 13.71 15.59 7.64
N ILE A 200 14.08 14.33 7.89
CA ILE A 200 14.33 13.77 9.22
C ILE A 200 15.81 13.42 9.29
N LYS A 201 16.59 14.29 9.92
CA LYS A 201 18.04 14.16 10.15
C LYS A 201 18.36 13.83 11.60
N SER A 202 17.44 14.12 12.51
CA SER A 202 17.55 13.84 13.93
C SER A 202 16.18 13.46 14.53
N ARG A 203 16.17 12.81 15.70
CA ARG A 203 14.92 12.61 16.46
C ARG A 203 14.32 13.93 16.96
N ALA A 204 15.11 15.00 17.06
CA ALA A 204 14.61 16.32 17.43
C ALA A 204 13.79 16.99 16.30
N ASP A 205 13.90 16.49 15.06
CA ASP A 205 13.12 16.99 13.92
C ASP A 205 11.65 16.53 13.98
N PHE A 206 11.31 15.59 14.87
CA PHE A 206 9.94 15.21 15.14
C PHE A 206 9.26 16.28 16.00
N GLY A 207 8.25 16.94 15.43
CA GLY A 207 7.36 17.78 16.22
C GLY A 207 6.64 16.97 17.33
N PRO A 208 6.17 17.64 18.39
CA PRO A 208 5.68 16.99 19.62
C PRO A 208 4.50 16.03 19.41
N ASN A 209 3.73 16.23 18.33
CA ASN A 209 2.56 15.40 18.00
C ASN A 209 2.85 14.34 16.94
N ASN A 210 4.13 14.08 16.61
CA ASN A 210 4.48 13.06 15.63
C ASN A 210 4.51 11.68 16.30
N PRO A 211 3.66 10.72 15.90
CA PRO A 211 3.59 9.43 16.57
C PRO A 211 4.77 8.51 16.21
N ARG A 212 5.48 8.74 15.10
CA ARG A 212 6.53 7.84 14.59
C ARG A 212 7.62 7.48 15.61
N PRO A 213 8.27 8.43 16.30
CA PRO A 213 9.33 8.10 17.27
C PRO A 213 8.86 7.28 18.48
N HIS A 214 7.54 7.21 18.72
CA HIS A 214 6.92 6.47 19.83
C HIS A 214 6.28 5.15 19.37
N MET A 215 5.78 5.10 18.13
CA MET A 215 5.03 3.96 17.60
C MET A 215 5.86 3.05 16.70
N LEU A 216 6.87 3.57 16.00
CA LEU A 216 7.65 2.80 15.03
C LEU A 216 9.01 2.42 15.63
N PRO A 217 9.28 1.12 15.89
CA PRO A 217 10.56 0.68 16.43
C PRO A 217 11.77 1.11 15.60
N SER A 218 11.62 1.23 14.28
CA SER A 218 12.67 1.73 13.37
C SER A 218 13.07 3.18 13.59
N PHE A 219 12.23 3.95 14.28
CA PHE A 219 12.50 5.32 14.69
C PHE A 219 12.98 5.45 16.13
N SER A 220 13.05 4.35 16.90
CA SER A 220 13.56 4.34 18.29
C SER A 220 14.97 4.91 18.39
N GLU A 221 15.34 5.47 19.54
CA GLU A 221 16.65 6.08 19.76
C GLU A 221 17.82 5.14 19.42
N GLU A 222 17.70 3.89 19.85
CA GLU A 222 18.70 2.84 19.60
C GLU A 222 18.88 2.53 18.11
N LYS A 223 17.79 2.51 17.33
CA LYS A 223 17.81 2.07 15.93
C LYS A 223 17.96 3.21 14.92
N PHE A 224 17.58 4.43 15.31
CA PHE A 224 17.51 5.59 14.41
C PHE A 224 18.87 5.95 13.80
N LEU A 225 19.94 5.97 14.61
CA LEU A 225 21.29 6.31 14.12
C LEU A 225 21.82 5.28 13.10
N ALA A 226 21.47 4.00 13.26
CA ALA A 226 21.82 2.97 12.28
C ALA A 226 21.05 3.16 10.97
N ASN A 227 19.74 3.43 11.05
CA ASN A 227 18.90 3.71 9.88
C ASN A 227 19.33 5.01 9.14
N LEU A 228 19.86 6.00 9.85
CA LEU A 228 20.44 7.20 9.22
C LEU A 228 21.69 6.90 8.38
N LYS A 229 22.52 5.93 8.77
CA LYS A 229 23.68 5.52 7.95
C LYS A 229 23.23 4.97 6.60
N LEU A 230 22.16 4.18 6.58
CA LEU A 230 21.55 3.70 5.35
C LEU A 230 20.97 4.85 4.53
N PHE A 231 20.30 5.81 5.16
CA PHE A 231 19.83 7.02 4.48
C PHE A 231 20.96 7.79 3.80
N GLN A 232 22.15 7.88 4.40
CA GLN A 232 23.30 8.55 3.79
C GLN A 232 23.72 7.91 2.46
N VAL A 233 23.61 6.58 2.31
CA VAL A 233 23.87 5.89 1.04
C VAL A 233 22.94 6.40 -0.06
N PHE A 234 21.66 6.64 0.26
CA PHE A 234 20.70 7.22 -0.69
C PHE A 234 21.05 8.67 -1.03
N VAL A 235 21.50 9.46 -0.05
CA VAL A 235 21.92 10.86 -0.28
C VAL A 235 23.08 10.92 -1.27
N ASP A 236 24.07 10.04 -1.12
CA ASP A 236 25.24 10.01 -2.00
C ASP A 236 24.84 9.65 -3.45
N ILE A 237 24.05 8.59 -3.63
CA ILE A 237 23.52 8.19 -4.95
C ILE A 237 22.67 9.31 -5.56
N ALA A 238 21.82 9.95 -4.75
CA ALA A 238 20.93 11.02 -5.19
C ALA A 238 21.73 12.24 -5.69
N LYS A 239 22.78 12.62 -4.96
CA LYS A 239 23.68 13.71 -5.33
C LYS A 239 24.42 13.44 -6.64
N GLU A 240 24.96 12.22 -6.81
CA GLU A 240 25.66 11.82 -8.03
C GLU A 240 24.76 11.86 -9.27
N LYS A 241 23.47 11.52 -9.11
CA LYS A 241 22.50 11.47 -10.21
C LYS A 241 21.69 12.76 -10.40
N GLY A 242 21.80 13.73 -9.48
CA GLY A 242 20.98 14.95 -9.51
C GLY A 242 19.49 14.71 -9.30
N VAL A 243 19.12 13.74 -8.45
CA VAL A 243 17.73 13.34 -8.15
C VAL A 243 17.44 13.46 -6.65
N THR A 244 16.20 13.22 -6.22
CA THR A 244 15.88 13.18 -4.78
C THR A 244 16.00 11.76 -4.21
N THR A 245 16.26 11.65 -2.91
CA THR A 245 16.27 10.36 -2.21
C THR A 245 14.90 9.68 -2.26
N GLY A 246 13.81 10.45 -2.31
CA GLY A 246 12.44 9.94 -2.45
C GLY A 246 12.21 9.26 -3.80
N GLN A 247 12.79 9.81 -4.88
CA GLN A 247 12.76 9.18 -6.19
C GLN A 247 13.49 7.84 -6.20
N LEU A 248 14.67 7.76 -5.56
CA LEU A 248 15.43 6.51 -5.45
C LEU A 248 14.70 5.43 -4.62
N GLY A 249 14.09 5.82 -3.48
CA GLY A 249 13.34 4.89 -2.63
C GLY A 249 12.18 4.21 -3.35
N SER A 250 11.63 4.87 -4.37
CA SER A 250 10.54 4.33 -5.21
C SER A 250 11.05 3.44 -6.35
N LEU A 251 12.35 3.13 -6.41
CA LEU A 251 12.98 2.42 -7.54
C LEU A 251 13.73 1.16 -7.13
N LEU A 252 13.52 0.68 -5.91
CA LEU A 252 14.06 -0.59 -5.44
C LEU A 252 13.39 -1.73 -6.21
N LYS A 253 14.02 -2.14 -7.30
CA LYS A 253 13.47 -3.05 -8.31
C LYS A 253 14.07 -4.44 -8.15
N GLU A 254 13.72 -5.13 -7.08
CA GLU A 254 14.04 -6.56 -7.01
C GLU A 254 12.85 -7.43 -7.34
N MET A 255 12.78 -7.72 -8.65
CA MET A 255 12.11 -8.83 -9.31
C MET A 255 10.59 -8.97 -9.11
N VAL A 256 9.89 -8.77 -10.25
CA VAL A 256 8.45 -8.79 -10.55
C VAL A 256 7.75 -7.47 -10.34
N ASN A 257 7.65 -6.69 -11.43
CA ASN A 257 6.72 -5.57 -11.64
C ASN A 257 6.31 -4.82 -10.36
N PHE A 258 7.25 -4.26 -9.61
CA PHE A 258 6.88 -3.41 -8.48
C PHE A 258 6.24 -2.14 -8.98
N ILE A 259 5.09 -1.82 -8.39
CA ILE A 259 4.40 -0.56 -8.63
C ILE A 259 4.22 0.12 -7.28
N PRO A 260 5.25 0.86 -6.80
CA PRO A 260 5.17 1.53 -5.52
C PRO A 260 4.14 2.65 -5.54
N ILE A 261 3.50 2.87 -4.41
CA ILE A 261 2.44 3.88 -4.25
C ILE A 261 2.82 4.93 -3.18
N PRO A 262 3.85 5.76 -3.43
CA PRO A 262 4.26 6.79 -2.46
C PRO A 262 3.16 7.85 -2.32
N GLY A 263 2.62 7.96 -1.11
CA GLY A 263 1.55 8.92 -0.79
C GLY A 263 2.05 10.34 -0.54
N THR A 264 1.23 11.34 -0.88
CA THR A 264 1.51 12.75 -0.57
C THR A 264 0.24 13.59 -0.56
N LYS A 265 0.28 14.71 0.17
CA LYS A 265 -0.76 15.75 0.17
C LYS A 265 -0.35 17.03 -0.55
N HIS A 266 0.87 17.07 -1.09
CA HIS A 266 1.42 18.27 -1.72
C HIS A 266 1.73 18.00 -3.19
N VAL A 267 1.21 18.85 -4.07
CA VAL A 267 1.34 18.72 -5.54
C VAL A 267 2.81 18.62 -5.95
N LYS A 268 3.69 19.39 -5.29
CA LYS A 268 5.14 19.35 -5.57
C LYS A 268 5.73 17.94 -5.41
N TYR A 269 5.38 17.22 -4.35
CA TYR A 269 5.90 15.88 -4.09
C TYR A 269 5.21 14.83 -4.98
N LEU A 270 4.00 15.12 -5.46
CA LEU A 270 3.35 14.27 -6.45
C LEU A 270 4.16 14.27 -7.77
N PHE A 271 4.55 15.45 -8.25
CA PHE A 271 5.41 15.57 -9.42
C PHE A 271 6.82 15.02 -9.17
N GLU A 272 7.37 15.21 -7.97
CA GLU A 272 8.65 14.62 -7.60
C GLU A 272 8.59 13.08 -7.66
N ASN A 273 7.61 12.46 -7.01
CA ASN A 273 7.39 11.02 -7.01
C ASN A 273 7.17 10.49 -8.44
N ALA A 274 6.33 11.17 -9.23
CA ALA A 274 6.10 10.80 -10.63
C ALA A 274 7.39 10.91 -11.46
N GLY A 275 8.29 11.86 -11.13
CA GLY A 275 9.60 12.00 -11.75
C GLY A 275 10.51 10.78 -11.57
N ALA A 276 10.26 9.92 -10.58
CA ALA A 276 11.05 8.71 -10.34
C ALA A 276 11.09 7.78 -11.57
N VAL A 277 10.04 7.76 -12.40
CA VAL A 277 10.00 6.94 -13.62
C VAL A 277 11.09 7.29 -14.64
N LYS A 278 11.66 8.50 -14.54
CA LYS A 278 12.73 9.00 -15.41
C LYS A 278 14.13 8.73 -14.86
N VAL A 279 14.23 8.26 -13.62
CA VAL A 279 15.51 8.05 -12.95
C VAL A 279 16.08 6.68 -13.34
N SER A 280 17.33 6.68 -13.80
CA SER A 280 18.08 5.46 -14.05
C SER A 280 18.70 4.93 -12.75
N PHE A 281 18.02 3.97 -12.13
CA PHE A 281 18.52 3.20 -10.99
C PHE A 281 19.19 1.91 -11.49
N THR A 282 20.50 1.83 -11.36
CA THR A 282 21.32 0.77 -11.93
C THR A 282 21.56 -0.36 -10.94
N ALA A 283 21.99 -1.53 -11.42
CA ALA A 283 22.41 -2.64 -10.57
C ALA A 283 23.56 -2.26 -9.61
N GLN A 284 24.40 -1.28 -9.97
CA GLN A 284 25.44 -0.77 -9.08
C GLN A 284 24.86 0.06 -7.93
N ASP A 285 23.83 0.87 -8.19
CA ASP A 285 23.13 1.63 -7.16
C ASP A 285 22.41 0.70 -6.19
N GLU A 286 21.75 -0.33 -6.72
CA GLU A 286 21.12 -1.39 -5.93
C GLU A 286 22.15 -2.11 -5.06
N LYS A 287 23.28 -2.51 -5.62
CA LYS A 287 24.38 -3.13 -4.85
C LYS A 287 24.88 -2.22 -3.73
N ARG A 288 24.99 -0.91 -3.96
CA ARG A 288 25.37 0.06 -2.91
C ARG A 288 24.35 0.10 -1.77
N VAL A 289 23.06 0.14 -2.11
CA VAL A 289 21.98 0.09 -1.10
C VAL A 289 22.05 -1.22 -0.31
N ARG A 290 22.21 -2.36 -0.98
CA ARG A 290 22.37 -3.68 -0.35
C ARG A 290 23.59 -3.74 0.57
N SER A 291 24.77 -3.31 0.11
CA SER A 291 25.96 -3.20 0.96
C SER A 291 25.76 -2.28 2.16
N GLY A 292 25.03 -1.17 1.99
CA GLY A 292 24.70 -0.27 3.09
C GLY A 292 23.78 -0.92 4.13
N LEU A 293 22.79 -1.69 3.67
CA LEU A 293 21.89 -2.47 4.51
C LEU A 293 22.65 -3.56 5.28
N ASP A 294 23.54 -4.30 4.60
CA ASP A 294 24.37 -5.33 5.22
C ASP A 294 25.33 -4.73 6.26
N ALA A 295 25.93 -3.57 5.97
CA ALA A 295 26.87 -2.89 6.85
C ALA A 295 26.23 -2.42 8.17
N ILE A 296 24.92 -2.11 8.16
CA ILE A 296 24.19 -1.84 9.40
C ILE A 296 23.70 -3.14 10.06
N GLY A 297 23.75 -4.28 9.38
CA GLY A 297 23.25 -5.58 9.86
C GLY A 297 21.75 -5.75 9.63
N GLY A 298 21.26 -5.39 8.44
CA GLY A 298 19.85 -5.49 8.05
C GLY A 298 18.98 -4.33 8.54
N ALA A 299 17.72 -4.33 8.10
CA ALA A 299 16.72 -3.33 8.49
C ALA A 299 16.60 -3.26 10.03
N LYS A 300 16.61 -2.05 10.59
CA LYS A 300 16.62 -1.87 12.06
C LYS A 300 15.26 -1.51 12.62
N GLY A 301 14.86 -2.30 13.61
CA GLY A 301 13.55 -2.20 14.26
C GLY A 301 12.46 -2.79 13.38
N ALA A 302 11.41 -3.30 13.99
CA ALA A 302 10.25 -3.77 13.25
C ALA A 302 9.55 -2.61 12.52
N ARG A 303 8.93 -2.89 11.36
CA ARG A 303 8.24 -1.88 10.53
C ARG A 303 6.98 -1.28 11.16
N SER A 304 6.46 -1.91 12.21
CA SER A 304 5.24 -1.50 12.94
C SER A 304 5.24 -2.09 14.36
N PRO A 305 4.36 -1.60 15.27
CA PRO A 305 4.11 -2.27 16.55
C PRO A 305 3.62 -3.71 16.35
N GLU A 306 3.90 -4.57 17.33
CA GLU A 306 3.53 -5.99 17.33
C GLU A 306 2.04 -6.23 17.05
N ALA A 307 1.16 -5.44 17.67
CA ALA A 307 -0.29 -5.54 17.46
C ALA A 307 -0.70 -5.30 16.00
N VAL A 308 0.02 -4.44 15.26
CA VAL A 308 -0.24 -4.21 13.83
C VAL A 308 0.36 -5.33 12.98
N LEU A 309 1.54 -5.83 13.37
CA LEU A 309 2.21 -6.93 12.69
C LEU A 309 1.45 -8.24 12.79
N ALA A 310 0.72 -8.47 13.89
CA ALA A 310 -0.16 -9.63 14.06
C ALA A 310 -1.26 -9.72 12.99
N ALA A 311 -1.64 -8.61 12.38
CA ALA A 311 -2.59 -8.55 11.27
C ALA A 311 -1.91 -8.51 9.89
N CYS A 312 -0.59 -8.57 9.83
CA CYS A 312 0.19 -8.61 8.60
C CYS A 312 0.54 -10.05 8.22
N PHE A 313 0.85 -10.30 6.94
CA PHE A 313 1.04 -11.66 6.43
C PHE A 313 -0.10 -12.62 6.85
N GLY A 314 -1.34 -12.13 6.81
CA GLY A 314 -2.49 -12.82 7.37
C GLY A 314 -2.83 -14.11 6.63
N ASP A 315 -3.29 -15.09 7.40
CA ASP A 315 -3.77 -16.39 6.93
C ASP A 315 -5.26 -16.57 7.17
N SER A 316 -5.87 -17.52 6.46
CA SER A 316 -7.26 -17.93 6.65
C SER A 316 -7.37 -19.44 6.92
N PRO A 317 -8.48 -19.90 7.54
CA PRO A 317 -8.76 -21.32 7.73
C PRO A 317 -8.78 -22.05 6.39
N GLU A 318 -8.48 -23.35 6.38
CA GLU A 318 -8.66 -24.17 5.17
C GLU A 318 -10.13 -24.19 4.74
N LEU A 319 -10.38 -24.35 3.45
CA LEU A 319 -11.72 -24.70 3.00
C LEU A 319 -11.99 -26.14 3.43
N ASP A 320 -13.02 -26.35 4.25
CA ASP A 320 -13.41 -27.69 4.70
C ASP A 320 -13.45 -28.65 3.51
N SER A 321 -12.74 -29.78 3.63
CA SER A 321 -12.80 -30.86 2.66
C SER A 321 -14.20 -31.45 2.71
N VAL A 322 -15.01 -31.14 1.70
CA VAL A 322 -16.27 -31.85 1.42
C VAL A 322 -15.95 -33.26 0.95
#